data_AF-A0A2J2HCR8-F1
#
_entry.id   AF-A0A2J2HCR8-F1
#
_cell.length_a   1.000
_cell.length_b   1.000
_cell.length_c   1.000
_cell.angle_alpha   90.00
_cell.angle_beta   90.00
_cell.angle_gamma   90.00
#
_symmetry.space_group_name_H-M   'P 1'
#
loop_
_entity.id
_entity.type
_entity.pdbx_description
1 polymer ?
#
loop_
_entity_poly.entity_id
_entity_poly.type
_entity_poly.pdbx_seq_one_letter_code
_entity_poly.pdbx_strand_id
1 'polypeptide(L)'
;MSSKEDQELSNEASLPKPTRAGRIETCMELVSKAMRCLENNDKQCVMKKIEELIKANCYNGNMVGNEIVSSVKDVVHKLWLSSGDELRCELLMRLMELRMSRNWVRDALGMNTKRLNKWLVRCNINGESRIVRNNIIENIEDLLRDVLGWDEIRMCEELWKFVGIDVNEFRRHGIEPCIWLIGLEGLRSLKRPYWLGLRASDLAVRRREKGVELKLRTTNTIDAVFFPMLLNIVKTPRPEIEWGRIIPGTRHATKSIALSFYVDLGPNEWPWPINLNADEFERILNGFNDEGLAMFVAGMIDGDGLVRCIFKDNNAYVHVGITACKKCHKSYILNVLRRVIAERFGIAGSIESQRAANVLVFSGEDAIRLLRRVTKYMHHPLKRLRAELILALYDERISLEVFGKLYEQTEYERRAPDVKRSHGLEALAQAAPQTHTHGAKTIFQNPNREI
;
A
#
# COMPACT_ATOMS: atom_id res chain seq x y z
N MET A 1 -20.38 48.64 22.24
CA MET A 1 -20.08 48.26 23.63
C MET A 1 -20.09 46.74 23.69
N SER A 2 -18.94 46.10 23.50
CA SER A 2 -18.80 44.66 23.72
C SER A 2 -18.56 44.42 25.21
N SER A 3 -19.33 43.51 25.79
CA SER A 3 -19.23 43.07 27.18
C SER A 3 -17.84 42.51 27.48
N LYS A 4 -17.40 42.78 28.71
CA LYS A 4 -16.02 42.71 29.19
C LYS A 4 -15.71 41.42 29.97
N GLU A 5 -16.46 40.33 29.73
CA GLU A 5 -16.44 39.14 30.60
C GLU A 5 -15.87 37.87 29.97
N ASP A 6 -15.40 37.89 28.71
CA ASP A 6 -14.77 36.71 28.08
C ASP A 6 -13.23 36.69 28.24
N GLN A 7 -12.65 37.50 29.13
CA GLN A 7 -11.18 37.66 29.27
C GLN A 7 -10.56 37.02 30.52
N GLU A 8 -11.32 36.29 31.36
CA GLU A 8 -10.81 35.73 32.62
C GLU A 8 -10.88 34.19 32.72
N LEU A 9 -10.44 33.44 31.69
CA LEU A 9 -10.31 31.97 31.82
C LEU A 9 -9.08 31.33 31.14
N SER A 10 -7.95 32.04 30.97
CA SER A 10 -6.73 31.39 30.42
C SER A 10 -5.39 31.81 31.06
N ASN A 11 -5.36 32.09 32.36
CA ASN A 11 -4.11 32.44 33.05
C ASN A 11 -3.46 31.26 33.80
N GLU A 12 -3.47 30.05 33.24
CA GLU A 12 -2.42 29.07 33.57
C GLU A 12 -1.19 29.35 32.70
N ALA A 13 -0.38 30.30 33.17
CA ALA A 13 0.91 30.61 32.59
C ALA A 13 1.78 29.34 32.54
N SER A 14 1.97 28.80 31.34
CA SER A 14 2.91 27.73 31.09
C SER A 14 4.32 28.22 31.45
N LEU A 15 5.00 27.52 32.37
CA LEU A 15 6.37 27.84 32.77
C LEU A 15 7.28 27.98 31.53
N PRO A 16 8.18 28.98 31.48
CA PRO A 16 9.05 29.19 30.34
C PRO A 16 9.91 27.94 30.09
N LYS A 17 9.91 27.45 28.85
CA LYS A 17 10.75 26.30 28.47
C LYS A 17 12.22 26.68 28.63
N PRO A 18 13.04 25.87 29.33
CA PRO A 18 14.43 26.22 29.59
C PRO A 18 15.21 26.36 28.27
N THR A 19 16.12 27.34 28.24
CA THR A 19 17.10 27.55 27.15
C THR A 19 18.02 26.33 27.02
N ARG A 20 18.69 26.17 25.88
CA ARG A 20 19.63 25.04 25.66
C ARG A 20 20.71 24.98 26.75
N ALA A 21 21.26 26.13 27.14
CA ALA A 21 22.21 26.24 28.25
C ALA A 21 21.59 25.82 29.60
N GLY A 22 20.38 26.30 29.92
CA GLY A 22 19.70 25.92 31.16
C GLY A 22 19.37 24.42 31.23
N ARG A 23 19.07 23.77 30.10
CA ARG A 23 18.89 22.30 30.06
C ARG A 23 20.18 21.53 30.29
N ILE A 24 21.29 22.01 29.72
CA ILE A 24 22.61 21.41 29.94
C ILE A 24 22.96 21.46 31.43
N GLU A 25 22.81 22.62 32.06
CA GLU A 25 23.06 22.81 33.49
C GLU A 25 22.17 21.90 34.35
N THR A 26 20.86 21.85 34.05
CA THR A 26 19.91 20.96 34.73
C THR A 26 20.33 19.49 34.61
N CYS A 27 20.70 19.04 33.41
CA CYS A 27 21.12 17.66 33.19
C CYS A 27 22.45 17.35 33.90
N MET A 28 23.41 18.26 33.90
CA MET A 28 24.68 18.09 34.63
C MET A 28 24.44 18.00 36.14
N GLU A 29 23.57 18.84 36.69
CA GLU A 29 23.23 18.80 38.11
C GLU A 29 22.55 17.47 38.49
N LEU A 30 21.62 16.99 37.66
CA LEU A 30 20.94 15.71 37.84
C LEU A 30 21.92 14.52 37.74
N VAL A 31 22.86 14.56 36.79
CA VAL A 31 23.95 13.56 36.69
C VAL A 31 24.81 13.58 37.95
N SER A 32 25.22 14.75 38.42
CA SER A 32 26.01 14.89 39.66
C SER A 32 25.26 14.34 40.88
N LYS A 33 23.96 14.62 41.00
CA LYS A 33 23.12 14.06 42.08
C LYS A 33 23.02 12.53 41.98
N ALA A 34 22.85 11.99 40.77
CA ALA A 34 22.81 10.55 40.55
C ALA A 34 24.15 9.88 40.91
N MET A 35 25.27 10.50 40.55
CA MET A 35 26.61 10.05 40.87
C MET A 35 26.88 10.04 42.38
N ARG A 36 26.47 11.08 43.11
CA ARG A 36 26.54 11.09 44.58
C ARG A 36 25.73 9.96 45.22
N CYS A 37 24.56 9.65 44.68
CA CYS A 37 23.78 8.51 45.16
C CYS A 37 24.46 7.15 44.87
N LEU A 38 25.17 7.02 43.75
CA LEU A 38 26.00 5.85 43.46
C LEU A 38 27.15 5.71 44.47
N GLU A 39 27.84 6.81 44.79
CA GLU A 39 28.93 6.84 45.78
C GLU A 39 28.47 6.45 47.18
N ASN A 40 27.26 6.87 47.57
CA ASN A 40 26.63 6.50 48.83
C ASN A 40 25.98 5.11 48.82
N ASN A 41 26.10 4.35 47.72
CA ASN A 41 25.47 3.05 47.50
C ASN A 41 23.93 3.06 47.70
N ASP A 42 23.29 4.22 47.54
CA ASP A 42 21.83 4.39 47.61
C ASP A 42 21.20 4.13 46.25
N LYS A 43 21.00 2.85 45.95
CA LYS A 43 20.50 2.39 44.65
C LYS A 43 19.10 2.89 44.32
N GLN A 44 18.24 3.08 45.34
CA GLN A 44 16.89 3.62 45.16
C GLN A 44 16.94 5.11 44.79
N CYS A 45 17.84 5.89 45.40
CA CYS A 45 18.08 7.26 44.95
C CYS A 45 18.54 7.29 43.48
N VAL A 46 19.48 6.43 43.08
CA VAL A 46 19.99 6.41 41.70
C VAL A 46 18.88 6.11 40.71
N MET A 47 18.03 5.11 40.99
CA MET A 47 16.86 4.78 40.16
C MET A 47 15.96 6.00 39.95
N LYS A 48 15.61 6.69 41.04
CA LYS A 48 14.81 7.92 40.97
C LYS A 48 15.47 9.00 40.12
N LYS A 49 16.79 9.19 40.24
CA LYS A 49 17.53 10.17 39.45
C LYS A 49 17.66 9.81 37.97
N ILE A 50 17.74 8.53 37.63
CA ILE A 50 17.66 8.06 36.23
C ILE A 50 16.30 8.42 35.62
N GLU A 51 15.20 8.25 36.35
CA GLU A 51 13.88 8.66 35.85
C GLU A 51 13.80 10.17 35.62
N GLU A 52 14.31 10.97 36.55
CA GLU A 52 14.36 12.44 36.43
C GLU A 52 15.19 12.86 35.20
N LEU A 53 16.35 12.24 34.97
CA LEU A 53 17.20 12.47 33.80
C LEU A 53 16.48 12.14 32.48
N ILE A 54 15.74 11.05 32.44
CA ILE A 54 14.99 10.64 31.24
C ILE A 54 13.82 11.59 30.99
N LYS A 55 13.04 11.92 32.02
CA LYS A 55 11.91 12.88 31.93
C LYS A 55 12.38 14.27 31.51
N ALA A 56 13.60 14.68 31.90
CA ALA A 56 14.23 15.93 31.47
C ALA A 56 14.84 15.88 30.06
N ASN A 57 14.73 14.76 29.33
CA ASN A 57 15.31 14.53 27.99
C ASN A 57 16.85 14.59 27.93
N CYS A 58 17.55 14.31 29.04
CA CYS A 58 19.02 14.32 29.08
C CYS A 58 19.67 13.20 28.26
N TYR A 59 18.88 12.28 27.71
CA TYR A 59 19.33 11.20 26.81
C TYR A 59 19.42 11.61 25.32
N ASN A 60 18.93 12.81 24.95
CA ASN A 60 18.85 13.27 23.57
C ASN A 60 20.03 14.19 23.20
N GLY A 61 20.98 13.66 22.42
CA GLY A 61 22.21 14.38 22.03
C GLY A 61 21.96 15.67 21.24
N ASN A 62 20.85 15.78 20.51
CA ASN A 62 20.50 17.02 19.80
C ASN A 62 20.12 18.17 20.76
N MET A 63 19.66 17.84 21.96
CA MET A 63 19.21 18.82 22.95
C MET A 63 20.33 19.22 23.90
N VAL A 64 21.12 18.26 24.37
CA VAL A 64 22.10 18.48 25.46
C VAL A 64 23.54 18.14 25.10
N GLY A 65 23.81 17.64 23.89
CA GLY A 65 25.16 17.24 23.46
C GLY A 65 25.53 15.82 23.90
N ASN A 66 26.48 15.22 23.19
CA ASN A 66 26.86 13.82 23.37
C ASN A 66 27.58 13.53 24.69
N GLU A 67 28.27 14.52 25.26
CA GLU A 67 28.98 14.38 26.53
C GLU A 67 28.00 14.06 27.67
N ILE A 68 26.93 14.84 27.79
CA ILE A 68 25.87 14.62 28.80
C ILE A 68 25.18 13.28 28.57
N VAL A 69 24.87 12.93 27.32
CA VAL A 69 24.25 11.63 27.01
C VAL A 69 25.15 10.48 27.46
N SER A 70 26.46 10.59 27.25
CA SER A 70 27.43 9.60 27.73
C SER A 70 27.46 9.53 29.26
N SER A 71 27.43 10.66 29.96
CA SER A 71 27.37 10.65 31.43
C SER A 71 26.08 10.03 31.97
N VAL A 72 24.93 10.25 31.31
CA VAL A 72 23.67 9.59 31.68
C VAL A 72 23.77 8.07 31.47
N LYS A 73 24.37 7.63 30.36
CA LYS A 73 24.63 6.20 30.11
C LYS A 73 25.56 5.62 31.18
N ASP A 74 26.58 6.35 31.61
CA ASP A 74 27.52 5.90 32.65
C ASP A 74 26.83 5.70 34.00
N VAL A 75 25.90 6.57 34.38
CA VAL A 75 25.10 6.41 35.61
C VAL A 75 24.31 5.11 35.55
N VAL A 76 23.61 4.85 34.43
CA VAL A 76 22.84 3.62 34.21
C VAL A 76 23.76 2.39 34.21
N HIS A 77 24.93 2.49 33.58
CA HIS A 77 25.91 1.41 33.52
C HIS A 77 26.46 1.05 34.91
N LYS A 78 26.84 2.05 35.70
CA LYS A 78 27.38 1.87 37.05
C LYS A 78 26.34 1.27 38.00
N LEU A 79 25.09 1.72 37.90
CA LEU A 79 23.99 1.11 38.65
C LEU A 79 23.81 -0.36 38.24
N TRP A 80 23.83 -0.66 36.93
CA TRP A 80 23.70 -2.02 36.42
C TRP A 80 24.79 -2.97 36.95
N LEU A 81 26.05 -2.52 36.95
CA LEU A 81 27.19 -3.33 37.41
C LEU A 81 27.14 -3.59 38.92
N SER A 82 26.74 -2.59 39.71
CA SER A 82 26.66 -2.68 41.17
C SER A 82 25.39 -3.36 41.71
N SER A 83 24.47 -3.76 40.83
CA SER A 83 23.16 -4.31 41.19
C SER A 83 23.10 -5.84 41.10
N GLY A 84 22.31 -6.44 42.00
CA GLY A 84 21.89 -7.84 41.91
C GLY A 84 20.80 -8.04 40.85
N ASP A 85 20.42 -9.29 40.61
CA ASP A 85 19.54 -9.66 39.50
C ASP A 85 18.13 -9.07 39.59
N GLU A 86 17.58 -8.94 40.80
CA GLU A 86 16.25 -8.34 41.04
C GLU A 86 16.22 -6.86 40.66
N LEU A 87 17.17 -6.08 41.18
CA LEU A 87 17.28 -4.65 40.88
C LEU A 87 17.67 -4.38 39.41
N ARG A 88 18.41 -5.29 38.78
CA ARG A 88 18.65 -5.25 37.33
C ARG A 88 17.36 -5.40 36.53
N CYS A 89 16.49 -6.32 36.94
CA CYS A 89 15.18 -6.48 36.31
C CYS A 89 14.29 -5.25 36.54
N GLU A 90 14.30 -4.68 37.74
CA GLU A 90 13.57 -3.43 38.03
C GLU A 90 14.07 -2.27 37.16
N LEU A 91 15.39 -2.08 37.05
CA LEU A 91 15.99 -1.05 36.19
C LEU A 91 15.59 -1.24 34.72
N LEU A 92 15.64 -2.46 34.20
CA LEU A 92 15.21 -2.75 32.84
C LEU A 92 13.72 -2.45 32.63
N MET A 93 12.87 -2.86 33.57
CA MET A 93 11.43 -2.62 33.49
C MET A 93 11.12 -1.12 33.43
N ARG A 94 11.69 -0.33 34.34
CA ARG A 94 11.51 1.13 34.37
C ARG A 94 12.02 1.83 33.12
N LEU A 95 13.18 1.44 32.59
CA LEU A 95 13.70 2.01 31.33
C LEU A 95 12.74 1.76 30.16
N MET A 96 12.11 0.58 30.12
CA MET A 96 11.15 0.22 29.08
C MET A 96 9.81 0.96 29.25
N GLU A 97 9.32 1.11 30.48
CA GLU A 97 8.13 1.93 30.81
C GLU A 97 8.32 3.40 30.44
N LEU A 98 9.54 3.93 30.64
CA LEU A 98 9.94 5.27 30.21
C LEU A 98 10.21 5.38 28.69
N ARG A 99 9.89 4.33 27.92
CA ARG A 99 9.99 4.27 26.45
C ARG A 99 11.39 4.50 25.90
N MET A 100 12.42 4.09 26.64
CA MET A 100 13.79 4.16 26.14
C MET A 100 14.00 3.18 24.98
N SER A 101 14.66 3.64 23.92
CA SER A 101 14.90 2.78 22.76
C SER A 101 15.82 1.61 23.12
N ARG A 102 15.58 0.44 22.54
CA ARG A 102 16.41 -0.77 22.77
C ARG A 102 17.88 -0.53 22.45
N ASN A 103 18.18 0.25 21.41
CA ASN A 103 19.56 0.60 21.07
C ASN A 103 20.20 1.46 22.16
N TRP A 104 19.47 2.46 22.68
CA TRP A 104 19.98 3.28 23.76
C TRP A 104 20.23 2.46 25.03
N VAL A 105 19.28 1.61 25.44
CA VAL A 105 19.42 0.72 26.62
C VAL A 105 20.58 -0.24 26.43
N ARG A 106 20.70 -0.85 25.25
CA ARG A 106 21.81 -1.73 24.90
C ARG A 106 23.17 -1.04 25.08
N ASP A 107 23.28 0.19 24.57
CA ASP A 107 24.51 0.98 24.64
C ASP A 107 24.80 1.41 26.09
N ALA A 108 23.78 1.85 26.85
CA ALA A 108 23.92 2.23 28.26
C ALA A 108 24.36 1.06 29.15
N LEU A 109 23.89 -0.15 28.86
CA LEU A 109 24.24 -1.34 29.62
C LEU A 109 25.52 -2.04 29.12
N GLY A 110 26.16 -1.51 28.08
CA GLY A 110 27.41 -2.05 27.54
C GLY A 110 27.29 -3.50 27.05
N MET A 111 26.14 -3.89 26.49
CA MET A 111 25.88 -5.28 26.10
C MET A 111 25.47 -5.42 24.63
N ASN A 112 25.58 -6.62 24.06
CA ASN A 112 25.06 -6.88 22.72
C ASN A 112 23.57 -7.26 22.73
N THR A 113 22.93 -7.22 21.57
CA THR A 113 21.49 -7.51 21.42
C THR A 113 21.09 -8.90 21.95
N LYS A 114 21.94 -9.91 21.75
CA LYS A 114 21.68 -11.28 22.20
C LYS A 114 21.63 -11.36 23.73
N ARG A 115 22.52 -10.64 24.43
CA ARG A 115 22.57 -10.58 25.89
C ARG A 115 21.41 -9.79 26.46
N LEU A 116 21.02 -8.67 25.82
CA LEU A 116 19.84 -7.90 26.22
C LEU A 116 18.56 -8.73 26.11
N ASN A 117 18.40 -9.49 25.03
CA ASN A 117 17.22 -10.36 24.84
C ASN A 117 17.12 -11.44 25.92
N LYS A 118 18.24 -12.05 26.33
CA LYS A 118 18.26 -13.02 27.44
C LYS A 118 17.80 -12.38 28.75
N TRP A 119 18.22 -11.14 29.02
CA TRP A 119 17.81 -10.41 30.22
C TRP A 119 16.33 -10.03 30.20
N LEU A 120 15.82 -9.53 29.07
CA LEU A 120 14.39 -9.22 28.93
C LEU A 120 13.50 -10.44 29.20
N VAL A 121 13.86 -11.59 28.61
CA VAL A 121 13.16 -12.87 28.87
C VAL A 121 13.29 -13.27 30.34
N ARG A 122 14.49 -13.20 30.92
CA ARG A 122 14.74 -13.55 32.31
C ARG A 122 13.93 -12.71 33.29
N CYS A 123 13.77 -11.42 33.01
CA CYS A 123 13.02 -10.49 33.84
C CYS A 123 11.51 -10.52 33.58
N ASN A 124 11.02 -11.46 32.76
CA ASN A 124 9.64 -11.52 32.29
C ASN A 124 9.14 -10.18 31.69
N ILE A 125 10.06 -9.40 31.14
CA ILE A 125 9.76 -8.17 30.43
C ILE A 125 9.45 -8.60 29.00
N ASN A 126 8.16 -8.83 28.73
CA ASN A 126 7.69 -9.00 27.37
C ASN A 126 8.22 -7.83 26.56
N GLY A 127 9.05 -8.13 25.57
CA GLY A 127 9.77 -7.16 24.75
C GLY A 127 8.86 -6.38 23.78
N GLU A 128 7.63 -6.08 24.19
CA GLU A 128 6.59 -5.35 23.47
C GLU A 128 6.86 -3.83 23.50
N SER A 129 8.11 -3.42 23.25
CA SER A 129 8.46 -2.01 22.96
C SER A 129 8.22 -1.66 21.50
N ARG A 130 6.99 -1.89 21.11
CA ARG A 130 6.25 -1.24 20.04
C ARG A 130 4.83 -1.46 20.52
N ILE A 131 4.02 -0.41 20.63
CA ILE A 131 2.62 -0.59 20.22
C ILE A 131 2.76 -1.36 18.91
N VAL A 132 2.34 -2.63 18.88
CA VAL A 132 2.67 -3.52 17.77
C VAL A 132 2.30 -2.71 16.54
N ARG A 133 3.20 -2.58 15.57
CA ARG A 133 2.91 -1.74 14.39
C ARG A 133 1.51 -2.09 13.85
N ASN A 134 1.14 -3.36 13.98
CA ASN A 134 -0.21 -3.89 13.80
C ASN A 134 -1.25 -3.19 14.66
N ASN A 135 -1.19 -3.15 16.00
CA ASN A 135 -2.11 -2.35 16.83
C ASN A 135 -2.17 -0.86 16.45
N ILE A 136 -1.08 -0.22 16.01
CA ILE A 136 -1.15 1.16 15.47
C ILE A 136 -1.92 1.18 14.14
N ILE A 137 -1.64 0.22 13.26
CA ILE A 137 -2.33 0.08 11.97
C ILE A 137 -3.81 -0.19 12.21
N GLU A 138 -4.17 -1.13 13.08
CA GLU A 138 -5.54 -1.45 13.49
C GLU A 138 -6.22 -0.21 14.04
N ASN A 139 -5.61 0.52 14.98
CA ASN A 139 -6.19 1.77 15.49
C ASN A 139 -6.35 2.86 14.40
N ILE A 140 -5.47 2.91 13.40
CA ILE A 140 -5.59 3.84 12.27
C ILE A 140 -6.70 3.38 11.33
N GLU A 141 -6.79 2.08 11.04
CA GLU A 141 -7.83 1.48 10.21
C GLU A 141 -9.21 1.66 10.87
N ASP A 142 -9.32 1.43 12.16
CA ASP A 142 -10.51 1.67 12.98
C ASP A 142 -10.87 3.15 12.96
N LEU A 143 -9.90 4.05 13.16
CA LEU A 143 -10.17 5.50 13.07
C LEU A 143 -10.64 5.91 11.67
N LEU A 144 -10.03 5.36 10.62
CA LEU A 144 -10.43 5.62 9.24
C LEU A 144 -11.85 5.15 8.99
N ARG A 145 -12.20 3.93 9.39
CA ARG A 145 -13.52 3.35 9.19
C ARG A 145 -14.57 4.02 10.08
N ASP A 146 -14.34 4.07 11.38
CA ASP A 146 -15.33 4.43 12.38
C ASP A 146 -15.51 5.94 12.54
N VAL A 147 -14.42 6.70 12.39
CA VAL A 147 -14.43 8.17 12.61
C VAL A 147 -14.51 8.92 11.29
N LEU A 148 -13.75 8.50 10.28
CA LEU A 148 -13.66 9.22 9.01
C LEU A 148 -14.58 8.63 7.92
N GLY A 149 -15.26 7.50 8.18
CA GLY A 149 -16.13 6.83 7.21
C GLY A 149 -15.39 6.36 5.95
N TRP A 150 -14.10 6.06 6.08
CA TRP A 150 -13.22 5.66 4.99
C TRP A 150 -13.25 4.14 4.83
N ASP A 151 -14.20 3.66 4.03
CA ASP A 151 -14.32 2.27 3.62
C ASP A 151 -13.84 2.04 2.16
N GLU A 152 -13.93 0.80 1.70
CA GLU A 152 -13.53 0.40 0.35
C GLU A 152 -14.35 1.12 -0.74
N ILE A 153 -15.62 1.43 -0.47
CA ILE A 153 -16.50 2.17 -1.40
C ILE A 153 -16.02 3.62 -1.51
N ARG A 154 -15.75 4.27 -0.38
CA ARG A 154 -15.24 5.64 -0.34
C ARG A 154 -13.90 5.75 -1.04
N MET A 155 -12.98 4.81 -0.78
CA MET A 155 -11.71 4.74 -1.47
C MET A 155 -11.89 4.59 -3.00
N CYS A 156 -12.83 3.77 -3.45
CA CYS A 156 -13.15 3.63 -4.86
C CYS A 156 -13.71 4.93 -5.47
N GLU A 157 -14.63 5.62 -4.78
CA GLU A 157 -15.17 6.90 -5.23
C GLU A 157 -14.11 8.00 -5.32
N GLU A 158 -13.21 8.08 -4.35
CA GLU A 158 -12.09 9.02 -4.37
C GLU A 158 -11.09 8.70 -5.49
N LEU A 159 -10.82 7.42 -5.76
CA LEU A 159 -10.04 7.01 -6.94
C LEU A 159 -10.70 7.53 -8.22
N TRP A 160 -12.02 7.40 -8.36
CA TRP A 160 -12.74 7.86 -9.54
C TRP A 160 -12.69 9.37 -9.71
N LYS A 161 -12.92 10.13 -8.63
CA LYS A 161 -12.76 11.59 -8.63
C LYS A 161 -11.35 12.01 -9.03
N PHE A 162 -10.33 11.34 -8.51
CA PHE A 162 -8.93 11.62 -8.82
C PHE A 162 -8.63 11.47 -10.32
N VAL A 163 -9.22 10.45 -10.97
CA VAL A 163 -9.05 10.25 -12.42
C VAL A 163 -10.09 10.96 -13.29
N GLY A 164 -10.94 11.81 -12.72
CA GLY A 164 -11.93 12.59 -13.46
C GLY A 164 -13.15 11.80 -13.96
N ILE A 165 -13.57 10.77 -13.22
CA ILE A 165 -14.80 10.01 -13.47
C ILE A 165 -15.87 10.44 -12.46
N ASP A 166 -17.03 10.91 -12.94
CA ASP A 166 -18.16 11.31 -12.10
C ASP A 166 -19.02 10.11 -11.74
N VAL A 167 -18.81 9.57 -10.54
CA VAL A 167 -19.55 8.40 -10.04
C VAL A 167 -21.06 8.62 -9.95
N ASN A 168 -21.52 9.85 -9.71
CA ASN A 168 -22.94 10.14 -9.57
C ASN A 168 -23.63 10.13 -10.93
N GLU A 169 -22.96 10.61 -11.98
CA GLU A 169 -23.50 10.56 -13.33
C GLU A 169 -23.67 9.12 -13.81
N PHE A 170 -22.71 8.23 -13.55
CA PHE A 170 -22.86 6.79 -13.84
C PHE A 170 -24.05 6.16 -13.10
N ARG A 171 -24.19 6.46 -11.80
CA ARG A 171 -25.30 5.93 -10.98
C ARG A 171 -26.67 6.40 -11.44
N ARG A 172 -26.79 7.65 -11.91
CA ARG A 172 -28.04 8.17 -12.51
C ARG A 172 -28.52 7.32 -13.70
N HIS A 173 -27.58 6.70 -14.41
CA HIS A 173 -27.86 5.79 -15.53
C HIS A 173 -27.84 4.31 -15.13
N GLY A 174 -27.92 4.00 -13.84
CA GLY A 174 -28.00 2.62 -13.34
C GLY A 174 -26.71 1.81 -13.49
N ILE A 175 -25.55 2.48 -13.53
CA ILE A 175 -24.24 1.83 -13.60
C ILE A 175 -23.50 2.12 -12.29
N GLU A 176 -23.12 1.07 -11.55
CA GLU A 176 -22.37 1.21 -10.30
C GLU A 176 -20.84 1.18 -10.56
N PRO A 177 -20.12 2.31 -10.39
CA PRO A 177 -18.69 2.37 -10.70
C PRO A 177 -17.81 1.53 -9.79
N CYS A 178 -18.26 1.23 -8.57
CA CYS A 178 -17.50 0.45 -7.58
C CYS A 178 -17.85 -1.03 -7.57
N ILE A 179 -18.60 -1.51 -8.58
CA ILE A 179 -19.03 -2.91 -8.71
C ILE A 179 -17.86 -3.91 -8.80
N TRP A 180 -16.65 -3.46 -9.15
CA TRP A 180 -15.45 -4.29 -9.24
C TRP A 180 -14.98 -4.84 -7.88
N LEU A 181 -15.40 -4.20 -6.77
CA LEU A 181 -15.14 -4.68 -5.41
C LEU A 181 -15.92 -5.96 -5.09
N ILE A 182 -17.09 -6.15 -5.72
CA ILE A 182 -17.93 -7.32 -5.49
C ILE A 182 -17.22 -8.58 -5.98
N GLY A 183 -17.16 -9.60 -5.13
CA GLY A 183 -16.57 -10.90 -5.45
C GLY A 183 -15.06 -11.00 -5.22
N LEU A 184 -14.37 -9.90 -4.88
CA LEU A 184 -12.94 -9.91 -4.53
C LEU A 184 -12.64 -10.91 -3.40
N GLU A 185 -13.49 -10.99 -2.38
CA GLU A 185 -13.32 -11.95 -1.27
C GLU A 185 -13.29 -13.41 -1.75
N GLY A 186 -13.98 -13.71 -2.86
CA GLY A 186 -13.94 -15.03 -3.48
C GLY A 186 -12.52 -15.42 -3.94
N LEU A 187 -11.67 -14.44 -4.22
CA LEU A 187 -10.28 -14.64 -4.66
C LEU A 187 -9.31 -15.00 -3.53
N ARG A 188 -9.74 -15.10 -2.27
CA ARG A 188 -8.91 -15.62 -1.15
C ARG A 188 -8.27 -16.97 -1.49
N SER A 189 -8.98 -17.81 -2.23
CA SER A 189 -8.42 -19.07 -2.72
C SER A 189 -7.60 -18.86 -3.99
N LEU A 190 -6.29 -19.08 -3.90
CA LEU A 190 -5.39 -19.10 -5.06
C LEU A 190 -5.74 -20.17 -6.10
N LYS A 191 -6.58 -21.16 -5.75
CA LYS A 191 -7.09 -22.20 -6.66
C LYS A 191 -8.15 -21.69 -7.64
N ARG A 192 -8.61 -20.44 -7.53
CA ARG A 192 -9.55 -19.87 -8.51
C ARG A 192 -8.84 -19.65 -9.85
N PRO A 193 -9.43 -20.07 -11.00
CA PRO A 193 -8.81 -19.91 -12.32
C PRO A 193 -8.44 -18.47 -12.68
N TYR A 194 -9.09 -17.48 -12.07
CA TYR A 194 -8.74 -16.07 -12.18
C TYR A 194 -7.24 -15.80 -11.92
N TRP A 195 -6.66 -16.41 -10.88
CA TRP A 195 -5.24 -16.24 -10.55
C TRP A 195 -4.30 -16.79 -11.63
N LEU A 196 -4.69 -17.90 -12.26
CA LEU A 196 -3.97 -18.44 -13.41
C LEU A 196 -4.08 -17.51 -14.62
N GLY A 197 -5.25 -16.92 -14.85
CA GLY A 197 -5.48 -15.91 -15.88
C GLY A 197 -4.57 -14.70 -15.69
N LEU A 198 -4.51 -14.18 -14.47
CA LEU A 198 -3.65 -13.06 -14.12
C LEU A 198 -2.17 -13.44 -14.28
N ARG A 199 -1.76 -14.66 -13.91
CA ARG A 199 -0.39 -15.16 -14.13
C ARG A 199 -0.05 -15.29 -15.61
N ALA A 200 -1.00 -15.70 -16.44
CA ALA A 200 -0.81 -15.80 -17.88
C ALA A 200 -0.57 -14.41 -18.50
N SER A 201 -1.19 -13.36 -17.96
CA SER A 201 -1.02 -11.97 -18.37
C SER A 201 0.10 -11.25 -17.60
N ASP A 202 -0.24 -10.61 -16.47
CA ASP A 202 0.55 -9.55 -15.81
C ASP A 202 1.19 -9.97 -14.47
N LEU A 203 0.59 -10.91 -13.73
CA LEU A 203 1.14 -11.39 -12.45
C LEU A 203 2.43 -12.20 -12.68
N ALA A 204 3.55 -11.70 -12.16
CA ALA A 204 4.78 -12.48 -12.10
C ALA A 204 4.72 -13.46 -10.93
N VAL A 205 4.94 -14.75 -11.21
CA VAL A 205 5.10 -15.79 -10.18
C VAL A 205 6.51 -16.35 -10.29
N ARG A 206 7.27 -16.33 -9.19
CA ARG A 206 8.66 -16.79 -9.15
C ARG A 206 8.89 -17.72 -7.98
N ARG A 207 9.61 -18.82 -8.22
CA ARG A 207 10.06 -19.69 -7.14
C ARG A 207 11.26 -19.05 -6.44
N ARG A 208 11.21 -18.98 -5.11
CA ARG A 208 12.30 -18.56 -4.23
C ARG A 208 12.68 -19.75 -3.34
N GLU A 209 13.85 -19.71 -2.71
CA GLU A 209 14.31 -20.79 -1.82
C GLU A 209 13.30 -21.14 -0.73
N LYS A 210 12.60 -20.13 -0.21
CA LYS A 210 11.67 -20.25 0.93
C LYS A 210 10.20 -20.33 0.52
N GLY A 211 9.87 -20.27 -0.76
CA GLY A 211 8.47 -20.17 -1.18
C GLY A 211 8.23 -19.69 -2.60
N VAL A 212 7.07 -19.08 -2.82
CA VAL A 212 6.67 -18.54 -4.12
C VAL A 212 6.38 -17.05 -3.97
N GLU A 213 7.06 -16.22 -4.75
CA GLU A 213 6.84 -14.78 -4.83
C GLU A 213 5.79 -14.48 -5.90
N LEU A 214 4.73 -13.78 -5.49
CA LEU A 214 3.76 -13.12 -6.36
C LEU A 214 4.17 -11.66 -6.50
N LYS A 215 4.27 -11.12 -7.72
CA LYS A 215 4.62 -9.72 -7.94
C LYS A 215 3.79 -9.09 -9.06
N LEU A 216 3.15 -7.97 -8.76
CA LEU A 216 2.48 -7.09 -9.71
C LEU A 216 3.22 -5.76 -9.78
N ARG A 217 3.39 -5.21 -10.99
CA ARG A 217 4.17 -4.00 -11.23
C ARG A 217 3.38 -3.06 -12.11
N THR A 218 3.25 -1.80 -11.71
CA THR A 218 2.51 -0.81 -12.49
C THR A 218 3.14 0.58 -12.43
N THR A 219 2.75 1.39 -13.41
CA THR A 219 2.92 2.86 -13.40
C THR A 219 1.56 3.56 -13.47
N ASN A 220 0.46 2.81 -13.64
CA ASN A 220 -0.90 3.30 -13.79
C ASN A 220 -1.49 3.66 -12.43
N THR A 221 -2.27 4.73 -12.41
CA THR A 221 -2.98 5.27 -11.24
C THR A 221 -3.99 4.29 -10.65
N ILE A 222 -4.80 3.66 -11.51
CA ILE A 222 -5.85 2.72 -11.10
C ILE A 222 -5.24 1.44 -10.56
N ASP A 223 -4.21 0.91 -11.23
CA ASP A 223 -3.52 -0.30 -10.79
C ASP A 223 -2.76 -0.08 -9.47
N ALA A 224 -2.30 1.13 -9.20
CA ALA A 224 -1.63 1.46 -7.93
C ALA A 224 -2.55 1.29 -6.71
N VAL A 225 -3.87 1.36 -6.91
CA VAL A 225 -4.89 1.05 -5.89
C VAL A 225 -5.35 -0.41 -6.03
N PHE A 226 -5.64 -0.86 -7.24
CA PHE A 226 -6.18 -2.20 -7.48
C PHE A 226 -5.21 -3.33 -7.11
N PHE A 227 -3.94 -3.26 -7.50
CA PHE A 227 -2.97 -4.33 -7.27
C PHE A 227 -2.69 -4.62 -5.79
N PRO A 228 -2.45 -3.62 -4.91
CA PRO A 228 -2.30 -3.91 -3.49
C PRO A 228 -3.59 -4.47 -2.90
N MET A 229 -4.78 -3.99 -3.28
CA MET A 229 -6.04 -4.58 -2.82
C MET A 229 -6.17 -6.05 -3.23
N LEU A 230 -5.88 -6.35 -4.49
CA LEU A 230 -5.97 -7.70 -5.03
C LEU A 230 -5.03 -8.66 -4.30
N LEU A 231 -3.78 -8.26 -4.04
CA LEU A 231 -2.81 -9.08 -3.31
C LEU A 231 -3.15 -9.20 -1.81
N ASN A 232 -3.69 -8.13 -1.21
CA ASN A 232 -4.05 -8.10 0.22
C ASN A 232 -5.12 -9.14 0.59
N ILE A 233 -5.94 -9.56 -0.37
CA ILE A 233 -6.91 -10.66 -0.21
C ILE A 233 -6.21 -11.97 0.16
N VAL A 234 -4.98 -12.18 -0.31
CA VAL A 234 -4.19 -13.37 -0.03
C VAL A 234 -3.29 -13.13 1.19
N LYS A 235 -2.53 -12.04 1.17
CA LYS A 235 -1.61 -11.65 2.23
C LYS A 235 -1.20 -10.19 2.05
N THR A 236 -0.88 -9.50 3.15
CA THR A 236 -0.44 -8.11 3.12
C THR A 236 0.73 -7.89 2.15
N PRO A 237 0.54 -7.11 1.07
CA PRO A 237 1.60 -6.90 0.08
C PRO A 237 2.66 -5.95 0.62
N ARG A 238 3.91 -6.18 0.21
CA ARG A 238 5.00 -5.23 0.44
C ARG A 238 5.12 -4.32 -0.78
N PRO A 239 5.07 -2.99 -0.61
CA PRO A 239 5.33 -2.07 -1.71
C PRO A 239 6.84 -1.88 -1.92
N GLU A 240 7.23 -1.67 -3.16
CA GLU A 240 8.57 -1.32 -3.60
C GLU A 240 8.46 -0.21 -4.66
N ILE A 241 9.27 0.84 -4.51
CA ILE A 241 9.38 1.91 -5.52
C ILE A 241 10.58 1.57 -6.39
N GLU A 242 10.34 1.35 -7.68
CA GLU A 242 11.36 0.99 -8.65
C GLU A 242 11.64 2.16 -9.60
N TRP A 243 12.93 2.46 -9.78
CA TRP A 243 13.39 3.39 -10.81
C TRP A 243 13.55 2.62 -12.13
N GLY A 244 12.63 2.85 -13.06
CA GLY A 244 12.64 2.23 -14.38
C GLY A 244 13.38 3.04 -15.45
N ARG A 245 13.75 2.34 -16.53
CA ARG A 245 14.14 3.00 -17.80
C ARG A 245 12.89 3.55 -18.50
N ILE A 246 13.12 4.52 -19.39
CA ILE A 246 12.07 5.20 -20.19
C ILE A 246 11.18 4.17 -20.90
N ILE A 247 9.87 4.30 -20.75
CA ILE A 247 8.90 3.50 -21.51
C ILE A 247 8.76 4.11 -22.91
N PRO A 248 8.97 3.35 -24.00
CA PRO A 248 8.79 3.86 -25.36
C PRO A 248 7.35 4.38 -25.57
N GLY A 249 7.20 5.67 -25.85
CA GLY A 249 5.90 6.31 -26.13
C GLY A 249 5.46 7.37 -25.12
N THR A 250 6.09 7.46 -23.94
CA THR A 250 5.84 8.55 -22.97
C THR A 250 6.82 9.69 -23.24
N ARG A 251 6.43 10.69 -24.05
CA ARG A 251 7.29 11.82 -24.41
C ARG A 251 7.63 12.75 -23.23
N HIS A 252 7.07 12.54 -22.03
CA HIS A 252 7.08 13.53 -20.95
C HIS A 252 7.68 13.06 -19.62
N ALA A 253 8.33 11.89 -19.56
CA ALA A 253 9.00 11.41 -18.34
C ALA A 253 10.45 11.01 -18.63
N THR A 254 11.40 11.72 -18.03
CA THR A 254 12.86 11.46 -18.14
C THR A 254 13.31 10.24 -17.32
N LYS A 255 12.49 9.79 -16.35
CA LYS A 255 12.60 8.52 -15.60
C LYS A 255 11.19 7.99 -15.33
N SER A 256 10.95 6.68 -15.51
CA SER A 256 9.69 6.06 -15.09
C SER A 256 9.81 5.62 -13.64
N ILE A 257 8.90 6.06 -12.77
CA ILE A 257 8.78 5.52 -11.42
C ILE A 257 7.69 4.47 -11.47
N ALA A 258 8.05 3.22 -11.18
CA ALA A 258 7.10 2.11 -11.10
C ALA A 258 6.88 1.73 -9.64
N LEU A 259 5.66 1.29 -9.36
CA LEU A 259 5.29 0.65 -8.12
C LEU A 259 5.25 -0.86 -8.33
N SER A 260 5.83 -1.58 -7.39
CA SER A 260 5.82 -3.03 -7.35
C SER A 260 5.22 -3.48 -6.03
N PHE A 261 4.29 -4.43 -6.09
CA PHE A 261 3.65 -5.03 -4.92
C PHE A 261 3.93 -6.52 -4.93
N TYR A 262 4.44 -7.05 -3.83
CA TYR A 262 4.81 -8.46 -3.77
C TYR A 262 4.40 -9.14 -2.47
N VAL A 263 4.03 -10.41 -2.61
CA VAL A 263 3.60 -11.31 -1.55
C VAL A 263 4.47 -12.57 -1.63
N ASP A 264 5.02 -12.98 -0.48
CA ASP A 264 5.70 -14.27 -0.35
C ASP A 264 4.72 -15.30 0.22
N LEU A 265 4.44 -16.31 -0.58
CA LEU A 265 3.67 -17.49 -0.22
C LEU A 265 4.61 -18.61 0.25
N GLY A 266 4.10 -19.54 1.05
CA GLY A 266 4.77 -20.80 1.34
C GLY A 266 4.99 -21.67 0.09
N PRO A 267 5.88 -22.68 0.17
CA PRO A 267 6.33 -23.45 -0.99
C PRO A 267 5.24 -24.22 -1.74
N ASN A 268 4.11 -24.52 -1.08
CA ASN A 268 3.00 -25.32 -1.62
C ASN A 268 1.66 -24.56 -1.70
N GLU A 269 1.67 -23.24 -1.48
CA GLU A 269 0.46 -22.42 -1.48
C GLU A 269 0.01 -22.03 -2.90
N TRP A 270 0.94 -21.90 -3.84
CA TRP A 270 0.63 -21.62 -5.24
C TRP A 270 0.24 -22.93 -5.96
N PRO A 271 -1.02 -23.09 -6.42
CA PRO A 271 -1.51 -24.38 -6.91
C PRO A 271 -1.27 -24.61 -8.40
N TRP A 272 -0.80 -23.60 -9.13
CA TRP A 272 -0.68 -23.65 -10.58
C TRP A 272 0.77 -23.88 -11.04
N PRO A 273 0.99 -24.40 -12.25
CA PRO A 273 2.33 -24.45 -12.82
C PRO A 273 2.93 -23.05 -12.98
N ILE A 274 4.21 -22.90 -12.61
CA ILE A 274 4.94 -21.64 -12.78
C ILE A 274 5.45 -21.51 -14.23
N ASN A 275 5.91 -22.61 -14.81
CA ASN A 275 6.32 -22.71 -16.20
C ASN A 275 5.26 -23.53 -16.92
N LEU A 276 4.63 -22.95 -17.94
CA LEU A 276 3.63 -23.62 -18.77
C LEU A 276 4.22 -23.79 -20.16
N ASN A 277 4.15 -25.01 -20.69
CA ASN A 277 4.23 -25.23 -22.14
C ASN A 277 2.83 -25.18 -22.76
N ALA A 278 2.74 -25.25 -24.09
CA ALA A 278 1.47 -25.12 -24.80
C ALA A 278 0.49 -26.26 -24.46
N ASP A 279 0.97 -27.50 -24.39
CA ASP A 279 0.13 -28.69 -24.18
C ASP A 279 -0.41 -28.76 -22.75
N GLU A 280 0.43 -28.44 -21.76
CA GLU A 280 0.02 -28.34 -20.37
C GLU A 280 -1.00 -27.23 -20.16
N PHE A 281 -0.78 -26.08 -20.80
CA PHE A 281 -1.70 -24.96 -20.74
C PHE A 281 -3.06 -25.33 -21.33
N GLU A 282 -3.07 -25.95 -22.51
CA GLU A 282 -4.30 -26.44 -23.14
C GLU A 282 -5.03 -27.47 -22.28
N ARG A 283 -4.30 -28.47 -21.75
CA ARG A 283 -4.90 -29.48 -20.87
C ARG A 283 -5.56 -28.86 -19.64
N ILE A 284 -4.96 -27.83 -19.05
CA ILE A 284 -5.55 -27.11 -17.91
C ILE A 284 -6.83 -26.39 -18.33
N LEU A 285 -6.81 -25.64 -19.45
CA LEU A 285 -7.99 -24.92 -19.92
C LEU A 285 -9.14 -25.86 -20.27
N ASN A 286 -8.84 -27.01 -20.89
CA ASN A 286 -9.83 -28.03 -21.22
C ASN A 286 -10.42 -28.72 -19.97
N GLY A 287 -9.68 -28.72 -18.86
CA GLY A 287 -10.17 -29.24 -17.58
C GLY A 287 -11.10 -28.29 -16.82
N PHE A 288 -11.23 -27.03 -17.21
CA PHE A 288 -12.18 -26.10 -16.58
C PHE A 288 -13.62 -26.38 -17.01
N ASN A 289 -14.59 -26.04 -16.16
CA ASN A 289 -15.97 -25.83 -16.61
C ASN A 289 -16.11 -24.44 -17.26
N ASP A 290 -17.26 -24.12 -17.85
CA ASP A 290 -17.46 -22.83 -18.54
C ASP A 290 -17.26 -21.62 -17.61
N GLU A 291 -17.71 -21.74 -16.36
CA GLU A 291 -17.51 -20.71 -15.34
C GLU A 291 -16.03 -20.52 -15.00
N GLY A 292 -15.28 -21.60 -14.80
CA GLY A 292 -13.85 -21.57 -14.54
C GLY A 292 -13.06 -20.99 -15.70
N LEU A 293 -13.44 -21.33 -16.94
CA LEU A 293 -12.87 -20.71 -18.14
C LEU A 293 -13.19 -19.21 -18.21
N ALA A 294 -14.42 -18.80 -17.88
CA ALA A 294 -14.79 -17.39 -17.83
C ALA A 294 -14.00 -16.61 -16.76
N MET A 295 -13.79 -17.19 -15.57
CA MET A 295 -12.92 -16.62 -14.52
C MET A 295 -11.47 -16.47 -15.00
N PHE A 296 -10.94 -17.50 -15.67
CA PHE A 296 -9.60 -17.46 -16.24
C PHE A 296 -9.46 -16.32 -17.27
N VAL A 297 -10.42 -16.20 -18.19
CA VAL A 297 -10.42 -15.13 -19.21
C VAL A 297 -10.55 -13.75 -18.55
N ALA A 298 -11.38 -13.60 -17.52
CA ALA A 298 -11.49 -12.35 -16.77
C ALA A 298 -10.14 -11.93 -16.15
N GLY A 299 -9.40 -12.86 -15.52
CA GLY A 299 -8.05 -12.58 -15.00
C GLY A 299 -7.05 -12.21 -16.09
N MET A 300 -7.16 -12.79 -17.28
CA MET A 300 -6.35 -12.37 -18.43
C MET A 300 -6.69 -10.96 -18.90
N ILE A 301 -7.98 -10.62 -18.96
CA ILE A 301 -8.44 -9.28 -19.35
C ILE A 301 -7.97 -8.25 -18.31
N ASP A 302 -8.09 -8.56 -17.03
CA ASP A 302 -7.77 -7.67 -15.92
C ASP A 302 -6.27 -7.37 -15.78
N GLY A 303 -5.39 -8.27 -16.18
CA GLY A 303 -3.94 -8.00 -16.28
C GLY A 303 -3.59 -7.12 -17.50
N ASP A 304 -3.08 -7.74 -18.57
CA ASP A 304 -2.62 -7.03 -19.78
C ASP A 304 -3.68 -6.91 -20.89
N GLY A 305 -4.93 -7.27 -20.60
CA GLY A 305 -6.02 -7.14 -21.55
C GLY A 305 -6.57 -5.72 -21.69
N LEU A 306 -7.45 -5.55 -22.67
CA LEU A 306 -8.12 -4.30 -22.98
C LEU A 306 -9.62 -4.53 -23.21
N VAL A 307 -10.41 -3.57 -22.74
CA VAL A 307 -11.82 -3.40 -23.11
C VAL A 307 -11.93 -1.99 -23.69
N ARG A 308 -12.38 -1.90 -24.95
CA ARG A 308 -12.45 -0.63 -25.68
C ARG A 308 -13.66 -0.58 -26.60
N CYS A 309 -14.24 0.60 -26.73
CA CYS A 309 -15.15 0.99 -27.80
C CYS A 309 -14.46 2.02 -28.72
N ILE A 310 -14.79 2.01 -30.01
CA ILE A 310 -14.38 3.00 -31.00
C ILE A 310 -15.65 3.58 -31.61
N PHE A 311 -15.80 4.91 -31.56
CA PHE A 311 -16.88 5.59 -32.25
C PHE A 311 -16.48 5.92 -33.68
N LYS A 312 -17.30 5.49 -34.63
CA LYS A 312 -17.13 5.87 -36.04
C LYS A 312 -18.50 5.85 -36.72
N ASP A 313 -18.79 6.84 -37.55
CA ASP A 313 -20.00 6.90 -38.37
C ASP A 313 -21.29 6.70 -37.55
N ASN A 314 -21.40 7.36 -36.38
CA ASN A 314 -22.49 7.20 -35.41
C ASN A 314 -22.70 5.77 -34.88
N ASN A 315 -21.69 4.90 -34.96
CA ASN A 315 -21.71 3.54 -34.43
C ASN A 315 -20.62 3.31 -33.39
N ALA A 316 -20.91 2.41 -32.45
CA ALA A 316 -20.01 1.96 -31.40
C ALA A 316 -19.41 0.60 -31.79
N TYR A 317 -18.10 0.54 -32.03
CA TYR A 317 -17.37 -0.68 -32.36
C TYR A 317 -16.63 -1.21 -31.14
N VAL A 318 -17.10 -2.33 -30.60
CA VAL A 318 -16.55 -2.91 -29.37
C VAL A 318 -15.43 -3.89 -29.68
N HIS A 319 -14.35 -3.79 -28.89
CA HIS A 319 -13.20 -4.66 -28.94
C HIS A 319 -12.79 -5.11 -27.54
N VAL A 320 -12.57 -6.41 -27.39
CA VAL A 320 -11.89 -7.01 -26.22
C VAL A 320 -10.59 -7.62 -26.72
N GLY A 321 -9.48 -7.26 -26.10
CA GLY A 321 -8.15 -7.73 -26.51
C GLY A 321 -7.37 -8.36 -25.37
N ILE A 322 -6.61 -9.40 -25.68
CA ILE A 322 -5.67 -10.04 -24.75
C ILE A 322 -4.28 -9.98 -25.38
N THR A 323 -3.37 -9.29 -24.70
CA THR A 323 -2.03 -9.03 -25.20
C THR A 323 -1.05 -10.11 -24.74
N ALA A 324 -0.21 -10.60 -25.65
CA ALA A 324 0.95 -11.41 -25.30
C ALA A 324 2.20 -10.81 -25.95
N CYS A 325 3.24 -10.62 -25.16
CA CYS A 325 4.46 -10.01 -25.66
C CYS A 325 5.20 -10.97 -26.62
N LYS A 326 5.75 -10.45 -27.72
CA LYS A 326 6.41 -11.28 -28.74
C LYS A 326 7.69 -11.96 -28.22
N LYS A 327 8.42 -11.28 -27.34
CA LYS A 327 9.73 -11.72 -26.84
C LYS A 327 9.68 -12.63 -25.60
N CYS A 328 8.51 -12.80 -24.96
CA CYS A 328 8.38 -13.60 -23.72
C CYS A 328 7.96 -15.05 -23.97
N HIS A 329 7.99 -15.52 -25.22
CA HIS A 329 7.56 -16.89 -25.58
C HIS A 329 6.13 -17.24 -25.14
N LYS A 330 5.28 -16.25 -24.83
CA LYS A 330 3.86 -16.41 -24.45
C LYS A 330 2.91 -16.42 -25.65
N SER A 331 3.40 -16.39 -26.88
CA SER A 331 2.55 -16.30 -28.08
C SER A 331 1.64 -17.52 -28.26
N TYR A 332 2.06 -18.70 -27.80
CA TYR A 332 1.24 -19.92 -27.84
C TYR A 332 -0.05 -19.77 -27.02
N ILE A 333 -0.04 -18.97 -25.95
CA ILE A 333 -1.20 -18.73 -25.08
C ILE A 333 -2.36 -18.20 -25.90
N LEU A 334 -2.10 -17.25 -26.81
CA LEU A 334 -3.16 -16.65 -27.63
C LEU A 334 -3.78 -17.67 -28.61
N ASN A 335 -2.96 -18.54 -29.19
CA ASN A 335 -3.44 -19.57 -30.13
C ASN A 335 -4.34 -20.59 -29.43
N VAL A 336 -3.88 -21.12 -28.29
CA VAL A 336 -4.66 -22.07 -27.48
C VAL A 336 -5.94 -21.41 -26.99
N LEU A 337 -5.84 -20.19 -26.44
CA LEU A 337 -6.99 -19.48 -25.90
C LEU A 337 -8.04 -19.17 -26.97
N ARG A 338 -7.61 -18.73 -28.16
CA ARG A 338 -8.51 -18.49 -29.30
C ARG A 338 -9.30 -19.75 -29.65
N ARG A 339 -8.63 -20.91 -29.74
CA ARG A 339 -9.27 -22.19 -30.08
C ARG A 339 -10.27 -22.59 -28.99
N VAL A 340 -9.85 -22.61 -27.73
CA VAL A 340 -10.70 -23.02 -26.60
C VAL A 340 -11.93 -22.12 -26.48
N ILE A 341 -11.79 -20.80 -26.62
CA ILE A 341 -12.93 -19.87 -26.60
C ILE A 341 -13.87 -20.11 -27.78
N ALA A 342 -13.33 -20.34 -28.98
CA ALA A 342 -14.14 -20.64 -30.16
C ALA A 342 -14.93 -21.94 -30.00
N GLU A 343 -14.29 -23.01 -29.55
CA GLU A 343 -14.92 -24.32 -29.37
C GLU A 343 -15.97 -24.32 -28.25
N ARG A 344 -15.67 -23.67 -27.13
CA ARG A 344 -16.52 -23.76 -25.93
C ARG A 344 -17.58 -22.68 -25.82
N PHE A 345 -17.26 -21.47 -26.24
CA PHE A 345 -18.19 -20.35 -26.16
C PHE A 345 -18.81 -20.00 -27.52
N GLY A 346 -18.31 -20.59 -28.61
CA GLY A 346 -18.75 -20.24 -29.97
C GLY A 346 -18.40 -18.81 -30.33
N ILE A 347 -17.30 -18.27 -29.79
CA ILE A 347 -16.88 -16.88 -29.94
C ILE A 347 -15.60 -16.82 -30.77
N ALA A 348 -15.64 -16.13 -31.91
CA ALA A 348 -14.50 -16.02 -32.81
C ALA A 348 -13.61 -14.82 -32.46
N GLY A 349 -12.30 -15.03 -32.50
CA GLY A 349 -11.31 -13.97 -32.31
C GLY A 349 -10.19 -14.06 -33.35
N SER A 350 -9.59 -12.93 -33.67
CA SER A 350 -8.44 -12.81 -34.58
C SER A 350 -7.17 -12.50 -33.80
N ILE A 351 -6.01 -12.97 -34.28
CA ILE A 351 -4.72 -12.58 -33.70
C ILE A 351 -4.08 -11.53 -34.60
N GLU A 352 -3.91 -10.35 -34.04
CA GLU A 352 -3.27 -9.22 -34.71
C GLU A 352 -1.82 -9.07 -34.24
N SER A 353 -0.92 -8.88 -35.20
CA SER A 353 0.51 -8.71 -34.95
C SER A 353 0.83 -7.21 -34.86
N GLN A 354 1.21 -6.74 -33.67
CA GLN A 354 1.65 -5.37 -33.44
C GLN A 354 3.17 -5.30 -33.26
N ARG A 355 3.75 -4.09 -33.24
CA ARG A 355 5.22 -3.92 -33.23
C ARG A 355 5.93 -4.66 -32.07
N ALA A 356 5.36 -4.62 -30.87
CA ALA A 356 5.97 -5.20 -29.66
C ALA A 356 5.23 -6.44 -29.11
N ALA A 357 4.00 -6.69 -29.54
CA ALA A 357 3.12 -7.70 -28.98
C ALA A 357 2.20 -8.31 -30.06
N ASN A 358 1.65 -9.49 -29.77
CA ASN A 358 0.49 -10.02 -30.47
C ASN A 358 -0.74 -9.79 -29.59
N VAL A 359 -1.90 -9.55 -30.22
CA VAL A 359 -3.15 -9.31 -29.50
C VAL A 359 -4.21 -10.25 -30.06
N LEU A 360 -4.83 -11.07 -29.21
CA LEU A 360 -6.06 -11.78 -29.54
C LEU A 360 -7.22 -10.80 -29.37
N VAL A 361 -7.90 -10.46 -30.47
CA VAL A 361 -8.96 -9.46 -30.52
C VAL A 361 -10.29 -10.15 -30.82
N PHE A 362 -11.29 -9.86 -30.00
CA PHE A 362 -12.70 -10.15 -30.22
C PHE A 362 -13.38 -8.83 -30.56
N SER A 363 -14.21 -8.81 -31.60
CA SER A 363 -14.83 -7.58 -32.11
C SER A 363 -16.33 -7.74 -32.30
N GLY A 364 -17.07 -6.64 -32.20
CA GLY A 364 -18.52 -6.62 -32.47
C GLY A 364 -19.30 -7.59 -31.57
N GLU A 365 -20.19 -8.38 -32.17
CA GLU A 365 -21.06 -9.30 -31.43
C GLU A 365 -20.27 -10.33 -30.60
N ASP A 366 -19.16 -10.84 -31.12
CA ASP A 366 -18.29 -11.78 -30.39
C ASP A 366 -17.68 -11.15 -29.13
N ALA A 367 -17.33 -9.87 -29.20
CA ALA A 367 -16.86 -9.13 -28.02
C ALA A 367 -17.96 -8.99 -26.97
N ILE A 368 -19.20 -8.68 -27.39
CA ILE A 368 -20.35 -8.56 -26.48
C ILE A 368 -20.69 -9.91 -25.83
N ARG A 369 -20.72 -10.99 -26.62
CA ARG A 369 -20.93 -12.35 -26.12
C ARG A 369 -19.85 -12.75 -25.12
N LEU A 370 -18.61 -12.33 -25.33
CA LEU A 370 -17.52 -12.56 -24.40
C LEU A 370 -17.72 -11.76 -23.09
N LEU A 371 -17.99 -10.46 -23.19
CA LEU A 371 -18.24 -9.60 -22.02
C LEU A 371 -19.39 -10.15 -21.17
N ARG A 372 -20.53 -10.50 -21.77
CA ARG A 372 -21.67 -11.11 -21.04
C ARG A 372 -21.28 -12.33 -20.19
N ARG A 373 -20.25 -13.09 -20.59
CA ARG A 373 -19.76 -14.26 -19.84
C ARG A 373 -18.77 -13.90 -18.73
N VAL A 374 -17.85 -12.97 -19.01
CA VAL A 374 -16.67 -12.75 -18.16
C VAL A 374 -16.83 -11.58 -17.19
N THR A 375 -17.70 -10.61 -17.51
CA THR A 375 -17.77 -9.31 -16.83
C THR A 375 -17.98 -9.51 -15.33
N LYS A 376 -18.86 -10.43 -14.87
CA LYS A 376 -19.09 -10.72 -13.44
C LYS A 376 -17.87 -11.24 -12.66
N TYR A 377 -16.81 -11.68 -13.35
CA TYR A 377 -15.56 -12.14 -12.75
C TYR A 377 -14.41 -11.14 -12.92
N MET A 378 -14.68 -9.98 -13.53
CA MET A 378 -13.70 -8.91 -13.70
C MET A 378 -13.68 -8.00 -12.47
N HIS A 379 -12.48 -7.70 -12.00
CA HIS A 379 -12.18 -6.92 -10.82
C HIS A 379 -11.27 -5.73 -11.11
N HIS A 380 -10.67 -5.62 -12.30
CA HIS A 380 -9.94 -4.41 -12.64
C HIS A 380 -10.93 -3.23 -12.76
N PRO A 381 -10.75 -2.12 -12.00
CA PRO A 381 -11.76 -1.07 -11.87
C PRO A 381 -12.23 -0.50 -13.22
N LEU A 382 -11.29 -0.02 -14.05
CA LEU A 382 -11.63 0.65 -15.31
C LEU A 382 -12.17 -0.32 -16.38
N LYS A 383 -11.63 -1.52 -16.46
CA LYS A 383 -12.04 -2.52 -17.45
C LYS A 383 -13.42 -3.07 -17.13
N ARG A 384 -13.73 -3.31 -15.85
CA ARG A 384 -15.07 -3.65 -15.37
C ARG A 384 -16.06 -2.53 -15.65
N LEU A 385 -15.72 -1.28 -15.33
CA LEU A 385 -16.58 -0.11 -15.62
C LEU A 385 -16.90 0.02 -17.11
N ARG A 386 -15.89 -0.09 -17.98
CA ARG A 386 -16.09 -0.07 -19.44
C ARG A 386 -16.95 -1.23 -19.92
N ALA A 387 -16.75 -2.43 -19.38
CA ALA A 387 -17.56 -3.59 -19.74
C ALA A 387 -19.03 -3.40 -19.35
N GLU A 388 -19.30 -2.93 -18.13
CA GLU A 388 -20.67 -2.62 -17.66
C GLU A 388 -21.33 -1.53 -18.52
N LEU A 389 -20.58 -0.49 -18.87
CA LEU A 389 -21.07 0.59 -19.72
C LEU A 389 -21.39 0.12 -21.15
N ILE A 390 -20.53 -0.73 -21.73
CA ILE A 390 -20.77 -1.35 -23.04
C ILE A 390 -22.01 -2.25 -22.99
N LEU A 391 -22.12 -3.10 -21.97
CA LEU A 391 -23.30 -3.97 -21.83
C LEU A 391 -24.58 -3.14 -21.62
N ALA A 392 -24.52 -2.04 -20.87
CA ALA A 392 -25.66 -1.13 -20.72
C ALA A 392 -26.16 -0.56 -22.06
N LEU A 393 -25.24 -0.18 -22.97
CA LEU A 393 -25.60 0.27 -24.30
C LEU A 393 -26.28 -0.85 -25.12
N TYR A 394 -25.70 -2.05 -25.13
CA TYR A 394 -26.18 -3.18 -25.93
C TYR A 394 -27.43 -3.86 -25.37
N ASP A 395 -27.69 -3.68 -24.08
CA ASP A 395 -28.93 -4.10 -23.43
C ASP A 395 -29.99 -2.97 -23.45
N GLU A 396 -29.74 -1.90 -24.24
CA GLU A 396 -30.64 -0.76 -24.45
C GLU A 396 -31.05 -0.02 -23.16
N ARG A 397 -30.24 -0.14 -22.10
CA ARG A 397 -30.46 0.56 -20.82
C ARG A 397 -30.07 2.04 -20.89
N ILE A 398 -29.20 2.39 -21.83
CA ILE A 398 -28.75 3.77 -22.11
C ILE A 398 -28.70 4.03 -23.61
N SER A 399 -28.86 5.29 -24.01
CA SER A 399 -28.71 5.70 -25.40
C SER A 399 -27.24 5.79 -25.81
N LEU A 400 -26.98 5.81 -27.12
CA LEU A 400 -25.64 6.04 -27.67
C LEU A 400 -25.05 7.40 -27.23
N GLU A 401 -25.89 8.42 -27.09
CA GLU A 401 -25.46 9.75 -26.63
C GLU A 401 -25.00 9.72 -25.17
N VAL A 402 -25.79 9.07 -24.29
CA VAL A 402 -25.42 8.88 -22.87
C VAL A 402 -24.15 8.04 -22.78
N PHE A 403 -24.06 6.96 -23.55
CA PHE A 403 -22.87 6.14 -23.62
C PHE A 403 -21.63 6.94 -24.04
N GLY A 404 -21.73 7.82 -25.04
CA GLY A 404 -20.65 8.71 -25.47
C GLY A 404 -20.12 9.58 -24.32
N LYS A 405 -21.02 10.28 -23.62
CA LYS A 405 -20.68 11.16 -22.48
C LYS A 405 -20.00 10.42 -21.33
N LEU A 406 -20.48 9.21 -21.01
CA LEU A 406 -19.90 8.39 -19.94
C LEU A 406 -18.57 7.76 -20.37
N TYR A 407 -18.49 7.26 -21.61
CA TYR A 407 -17.33 6.54 -22.11
C TYR A 407 -16.11 7.45 -22.26
N GLU A 408 -16.32 8.71 -22.66
CA GLU A 408 -15.27 9.75 -22.77
C GLU A 408 -14.48 9.90 -21.45
N GLN A 409 -15.16 9.89 -20.30
CA GLN A 409 -14.50 9.99 -18.98
C GLN A 409 -13.57 8.80 -18.71
N THR A 410 -13.84 7.65 -19.32
CA THR A 410 -13.02 6.44 -19.19
C THR A 410 -11.84 6.43 -20.15
N GLU A 411 -11.83 7.28 -21.18
CA GLU A 411 -10.77 7.31 -22.18
C GLU A 411 -9.45 7.84 -21.61
N TYR A 412 -8.38 7.51 -22.32
CA TYR A 412 -7.06 8.04 -22.02
C TYR A 412 -6.77 9.24 -22.92
N GLU A 413 -6.26 10.33 -22.34
CA GLU A 413 -5.82 11.48 -23.10
C GLU A 413 -4.62 11.10 -23.99
N ARG A 414 -4.77 11.30 -25.30
CA ARG A 414 -3.72 10.97 -26.26
C ARG A 414 -2.78 12.16 -26.43
N ARG A 415 -1.49 11.92 -26.21
CA ARG A 415 -0.39 12.89 -26.45
C ARG A 415 -0.37 14.08 -25.47
N ALA A 416 -1.09 14.00 -24.37
CA ALA A 416 -1.00 14.90 -23.22
C ALA A 416 -0.67 14.09 -21.94
N PRO A 417 -0.18 14.72 -20.85
CA PRO A 417 -0.14 14.10 -19.54
C PRO A 417 -1.54 13.66 -19.12
N ASP A 418 -1.73 12.36 -18.91
CA ASP A 418 -3.01 11.78 -18.53
C ASP A 418 -2.91 11.28 -17.10
N VAL A 419 -3.74 11.81 -16.20
CA VAL A 419 -3.75 11.45 -14.77
C VAL A 419 -3.96 9.95 -14.52
N LYS A 420 -4.54 9.21 -15.48
CA LYS A 420 -4.70 7.75 -15.40
C LYS A 420 -3.39 7.00 -15.70
N ARG A 421 -2.38 7.62 -16.32
CA ARG A 421 -1.14 6.99 -16.82
C ARG A 421 0.11 7.57 -16.19
N SER A 422 0.98 6.70 -15.67
CA SER A 422 2.30 7.10 -15.13
C SER A 422 2.23 7.93 -13.84
N HIS A 423 1.06 8.08 -13.22
CA HIS A 423 0.86 8.78 -11.95
C HIS A 423 0.61 7.82 -10.77
N GLY A 424 0.96 6.53 -10.91
CA GLY A 424 0.75 5.51 -9.87
C GLY A 424 1.33 5.88 -8.50
N LEU A 425 2.53 6.48 -8.45
CA LEU A 425 3.13 6.91 -7.18
C LEU A 425 2.34 8.05 -6.53
N GLU A 426 1.88 9.03 -7.30
CA GLU A 426 1.08 10.15 -6.81
C GLU A 426 -0.27 9.64 -6.28
N ALA A 427 -0.91 8.73 -7.02
CA ALA A 427 -2.14 8.08 -6.61
C ALA A 427 -1.97 7.33 -5.29
N LEU A 428 -0.90 6.52 -5.15
CA LEU A 428 -0.62 5.79 -3.92
C LEU A 428 -0.34 6.74 -2.74
N ALA A 429 0.37 7.84 -2.99
CA ALA A 429 0.63 8.86 -1.96
C ALA A 429 -0.64 9.56 -1.50
N GLN A 430 -1.60 9.82 -2.39
CA GLN A 430 -2.89 10.44 -2.04
C GLN A 430 -3.89 9.45 -1.42
N ALA A 431 -3.85 8.18 -1.84
CA ALA A 431 -4.70 7.12 -1.31
C ALA A 431 -4.24 6.62 0.07
N ALA A 432 -2.96 6.75 0.40
CA ALA A 432 -2.51 6.62 1.77
C ALA A 432 -3.21 7.71 2.59
N PRO A 433 -3.85 7.37 3.73
CA PRO A 433 -4.30 8.36 4.68
C PRO A 433 -3.10 9.24 4.98
N GLN A 434 -3.11 10.45 4.43
CA GLN A 434 -2.19 11.49 4.83
C GLN A 434 -2.62 11.76 6.26
N THR A 435 -2.08 11.00 7.21
CA THR A 435 -2.18 11.33 8.63
C THR A 435 -1.61 12.71 8.70
N HIS A 436 -2.55 13.65 8.74
CA HIS A 436 -2.27 15.03 8.56
C HIS A 436 -1.30 15.42 9.66
N THR A 437 -0.06 15.69 9.28
CA THR A 437 0.75 16.71 9.94
C THR A 437 0.05 18.04 9.63
N HIS A 438 -1.10 18.28 10.27
CA HIS A 438 -1.53 19.64 10.49
C HIS A 438 -0.45 20.24 11.40
N GLY A 439 0.48 20.94 10.77
CA GLY A 439 1.27 21.94 11.43
C GLY A 439 0.30 22.85 12.16
N ALA A 440 0.32 22.79 13.49
CA ALA A 440 0.15 24.01 14.24
C ALA A 440 1.13 25.01 13.61
N LYS A 441 0.60 26.05 12.96
CA LYS A 441 1.36 27.22 12.56
C LYS A 441 2.02 27.77 13.81
N THR A 442 3.22 27.33 14.13
CA THR A 442 4.14 28.13 14.92
C THR A 442 4.58 29.25 14.00
N ILE A 443 3.90 30.38 14.14
CA ILE A 443 4.34 31.66 13.62
C ILE A 443 5.74 31.90 14.24
N PHE A 444 6.79 31.60 13.49
CA PHE A 444 8.08 32.22 13.76
C PHE A 444 7.99 33.64 13.22
N GLN A 445 7.55 34.56 14.08
CA GLN A 445 7.96 35.95 13.94
C GLN A 445 9.48 35.94 14.06
N ASN A 446 10.16 36.21 12.96
CA ASN A 446 11.59 36.44 12.93
C ASN A 446 11.81 37.90 13.39
N PRO A 447 12.30 38.18 14.62
CA PRO A 447 12.37 39.55 15.12
C PRO A 447 13.63 40.29 14.67
N ASN A 448 14.38 39.80 13.67
CA ASN A 448 15.59 40.47 13.21
C ASN A 448 15.68 40.45 11.67
N ARG A 449 14.98 41.41 11.06
CA ARG A 449 15.39 42.07 9.81
C ARG A 449 14.94 43.52 9.91
N GLU A 450 15.73 44.32 10.61
CA GLU A 450 15.82 45.74 10.33
C GLU A 450 16.78 45.94 9.14
N ILE A 451 16.27 46.71 8.17
CA ILE A 451 16.86 47.47 7.05
C ILE A 451 18.18 46.96 6.45
#